data_AF-A0A6J4H948-F1
#
_entry.id   AF-A0A6J4H948-F1
#
_cell.length_a   1.000
_cell.length_b   1.000
_cell.length_c   1.000
_cell.angle_alpha   90.00
_cell.angle_beta   90.00
_cell.angle_gamma   90.00
#
_symmetry.space_group_name_H-M   'P 1'
#
loop_
_entity.id
_entity.type
_entity.pdbx_description
1 polymer ?
#
loop_
_entity_poly.entity_id
_entity_poly.type
_entity_poly.pdbx_seq_one_letter_code
_entity_poly.pdbx_strand_id
1 'polypeptide(L)'
;MTFEYVRRLRALPASVALAVTVALVPVFSAAPVWAAPDTGAVAEAPAVPALAVSEGELLQVAGDDKIHLVQEGRRRWIADTTSLRTLSPDFARLRKVSFEELDSVPAGKPYRQLPLIRDAVSGRVYLLTRETGQRMPRKHWINDLDSFTRLGFEWNDVAAVAPAPPDRFPDAPALTYRPVVKTTQAWDREGEALSVVPAWRLQAEDERLYLALALSNTYNQEWREQVAPKLAAQGTWIEWGDLPEGVGGKYATGLNRVTLNRMLQPETTGVIATVLSHEVLHAVSEHGTGAVCIAEEVEAFGVGARTWSGLPAKWKSTTAWGRSLDQLVRVWRAGTLERYVANEPAYQEQCNR
;
A
#
# COMPACT_ATOMS: atom_id res chain seq x y z
N MET A 1 30.16 -8.64 42.65
CA MET A 1 30.33 -10.07 42.31
C MET A 1 30.37 -10.20 40.80
N THR A 2 31.58 -10.35 40.28
CA THR A 2 31.95 -10.50 38.88
C THR A 2 31.78 -11.95 38.45
N PHE A 3 31.17 -12.20 37.28
CA PHE A 3 31.28 -13.49 36.60
C PHE A 3 31.70 -13.25 35.14
N GLU A 4 32.94 -13.65 34.87
CA GLU A 4 33.54 -13.77 33.54
C GLU A 4 32.81 -14.81 32.71
N TYR A 5 32.58 -14.53 31.43
CA TYR A 5 32.18 -15.53 30.44
C TYR A 5 33.40 -15.88 29.57
N VAL A 6 33.93 -17.08 29.79
CA VAL A 6 35.13 -17.60 29.13
C VAL A 6 34.82 -18.12 27.73
N ARG A 7 35.58 -17.54 26.80
CA ARG A 7 35.88 -17.90 25.42
C ARG A 7 36.17 -19.40 25.23
N ARG A 8 35.44 -20.09 24.35
CA ARG A 8 35.88 -21.36 23.73
C ARG A 8 35.68 -21.31 22.21
N LEU A 9 36.74 -20.95 21.50
CA LEU A 9 36.89 -21.24 20.07
C LEU A 9 37.40 -22.67 19.94
N ARG A 10 36.60 -23.55 19.32
CA ARG A 10 37.06 -24.86 18.85
C ARG A 10 37.57 -24.71 17.42
N ALA A 11 38.80 -25.18 17.21
CA ALA A 11 39.43 -25.30 15.90
C ALA A 11 38.68 -26.32 15.04
N LEU A 12 38.48 -25.99 13.76
CA LEU A 12 38.04 -26.92 12.72
C LEU A 12 39.28 -27.43 11.97
N PRO A 13 39.37 -28.73 11.65
CA PRO A 13 40.46 -29.25 10.84
C PRO A 13 40.26 -28.96 9.35
N ALA A 14 41.40 -28.84 8.68
CA ALA A 14 41.54 -28.50 7.28
C ALA A 14 41.24 -29.69 6.33
N SER A 15 40.85 -29.33 5.11
CA SER A 15 41.17 -30.01 3.84
C SER A 15 40.50 -31.36 3.51
N VAL A 16 39.49 -31.30 2.65
CA VAL A 16 39.29 -32.29 1.57
C VAL A 16 39.02 -31.52 0.28
N ALA A 17 40.05 -31.34 -0.55
CA ALA A 17 39.92 -30.83 -1.90
C ALA A 17 39.55 -32.01 -2.81
N LEU A 18 38.28 -32.11 -3.20
CA LEU A 18 37.83 -33.03 -4.24
C LEU A 18 38.05 -32.33 -5.60
N ALA A 19 39.06 -32.76 -6.33
CA ALA A 19 39.27 -32.32 -7.71
C ALA A 19 38.21 -32.98 -8.60
N VAL A 20 37.19 -32.21 -8.99
CA VAL A 20 36.23 -32.61 -10.04
C VAL A 20 36.77 -32.09 -11.36
N THR A 21 37.32 -32.98 -12.18
CA THR A 21 37.71 -32.67 -13.56
C THR A 21 36.45 -32.72 -14.43
N VAL A 22 35.90 -31.55 -14.77
CA VAL A 22 34.82 -31.44 -15.76
C VAL A 22 35.45 -31.36 -17.14
N ALA A 23 35.27 -32.40 -17.96
CA ALA A 23 35.61 -32.37 -19.37
C ALA A 23 34.58 -31.51 -20.12
N LEU A 24 35.01 -30.34 -20.61
CA LEU A 24 34.22 -29.51 -21.52
C LEU A 24 34.28 -30.11 -22.94
N VAL A 25 33.17 -30.67 -23.40
CA VAL A 25 32.96 -31.00 -24.81
C VAL A 25 32.32 -29.78 -25.48
N PRO A 26 32.94 -29.14 -26.49
CA PRO A 26 32.30 -28.07 -27.24
C PRO A 26 31.24 -28.65 -28.17
N VAL A 27 29.96 -28.44 -27.85
CA VAL A 27 28.83 -28.66 -28.76
C VAL A 27 28.61 -27.37 -29.55
N PHE A 28 29.11 -27.32 -30.78
CA PHE A 28 28.74 -26.26 -31.74
C PHE A 28 27.33 -26.55 -32.26
N SER A 29 26.33 -25.87 -31.68
CA SER A 29 24.98 -25.86 -32.22
C SER A 29 24.83 -24.65 -33.15
N ALA A 30 24.73 -24.90 -34.46
CA ALA A 30 24.37 -23.86 -35.41
C ALA A 30 22.93 -23.41 -35.15
N ALA A 31 22.75 -22.16 -34.74
CA ALA A 31 21.43 -21.58 -34.58
C ALA A 31 20.81 -21.30 -35.97
N PRO A 32 19.53 -21.64 -36.19
CA PRO A 32 18.83 -21.22 -37.39
C PRO A 32 18.72 -19.69 -37.43
N VAL A 33 19.06 -19.10 -38.58
CA VAL A 33 18.82 -17.68 -38.88
C VAL A 33 17.33 -17.51 -39.09
N TRP A 34 16.63 -16.95 -38.10
CA TRP A 34 15.23 -16.54 -38.25
C TRP A 34 15.22 -15.19 -38.97
N ALA A 35 14.62 -15.15 -40.17
CA ALA A 35 14.35 -13.90 -40.86
C ALA A 35 13.42 -13.04 -40.00
N ALA A 36 13.82 -11.80 -39.73
CA ALA A 36 12.97 -10.85 -39.02
C ALA A 36 11.70 -10.58 -39.86
N PRO A 37 10.50 -10.61 -39.26
CA PRO A 37 9.29 -10.23 -39.96
C PRO A 37 9.38 -8.76 -40.38
N ASP A 38 8.96 -8.51 -41.62
CA ASP A 38 8.86 -7.20 -42.24
C ASP A 38 8.05 -6.27 -41.34
N THR A 39 8.69 -5.27 -40.74
CA THR A 39 8.04 -4.30 -39.85
C THR A 39 7.22 -3.34 -40.70
N GLY A 40 6.00 -3.76 -41.06
CA GLY A 40 5.02 -2.89 -41.69
C GLY A 40 4.91 -1.58 -40.92
N ALA A 41 4.98 -0.46 -41.65
CA ALA A 41 4.93 0.88 -41.10
C ALA A 41 3.73 1.03 -40.17
N VAL A 42 4.00 1.15 -38.87
CA VAL A 42 2.99 1.46 -37.86
C VAL A 42 2.53 2.89 -38.16
N ALA A 43 1.28 3.06 -38.56
CA ALA A 43 0.70 4.37 -38.80
C ALA A 43 0.90 5.25 -37.56
N GLU A 44 1.54 6.40 -37.76
CA GLU A 44 1.83 7.37 -36.71
C GLU A 44 0.50 7.82 -36.08
N ALA A 45 0.35 7.61 -34.77
CA ALA A 45 -0.87 7.99 -34.06
C ALA A 45 -1.09 9.51 -34.20
N PRO A 46 -2.35 9.97 -34.38
CA PRO A 46 -2.63 11.39 -34.53
C PRO A 46 -2.10 12.18 -33.33
N ALA A 47 -1.41 13.28 -33.61
CA ALA A 47 -0.86 14.17 -32.58
C ALA A 47 -1.99 14.66 -31.68
N VAL A 48 -1.89 14.39 -30.38
CA VAL A 48 -2.81 14.93 -29.36
C VAL A 48 -2.62 16.45 -29.33
N PRO A 49 -3.67 17.27 -29.52
CA PRO A 49 -3.54 18.72 -29.49
C PRO A 49 -2.97 19.17 -28.14
N ALA A 50 -1.97 20.05 -28.18
CA ALA A 50 -1.34 20.57 -26.97
C ALA A 50 -2.37 21.28 -26.10
N LEU A 51 -2.39 20.96 -24.81
CA LEU A 51 -3.31 21.56 -23.85
C LEU A 51 -3.06 23.07 -23.77
N ALA A 52 -4.08 23.89 -24.08
CA ALA A 52 -4.03 25.32 -23.76
C ALA A 52 -4.11 25.47 -22.23
N VAL A 53 -2.97 25.78 -21.62
CA VAL A 53 -2.83 26.04 -20.19
C VAL A 53 -2.37 27.47 -19.95
N SER A 54 -2.91 28.10 -18.91
CA SER A 54 -2.58 29.48 -18.54
C SER A 54 -1.76 29.52 -17.25
N GLU A 55 -0.89 30.52 -17.15
CA GLU A 55 -0.07 30.77 -15.96
C GLU A 55 -0.95 30.86 -14.69
N GLY A 56 -0.62 30.07 -13.67
CA GLY A 56 -1.34 30.00 -12.40
C GLY A 56 -2.60 29.11 -12.41
N GLU A 57 -2.91 28.40 -13.50
CA GLU A 57 -3.95 27.37 -13.47
C GLU A 57 -3.54 26.21 -12.55
N LEU A 58 -4.54 25.60 -11.91
CA LEU A 58 -4.35 24.35 -11.17
C LEU A 58 -4.91 23.20 -12.02
N LEU A 59 -4.12 22.16 -12.22
CA LEU A 59 -4.51 20.97 -12.97
C LEU A 59 -4.55 19.76 -12.05
N GLN A 60 -5.57 18.92 -12.21
CA GLN A 60 -5.67 17.65 -11.50
C GLN A 60 -6.36 16.61 -12.39
N VAL A 61 -5.77 15.42 -12.47
CA VAL A 61 -6.43 14.30 -13.17
C VAL A 61 -7.63 13.83 -12.35
N ALA A 62 -8.75 13.55 -13.00
CA ALA A 62 -9.93 13.02 -12.33
C ALA A 62 -9.59 11.72 -11.57
N GLY A 63 -9.91 11.67 -10.27
CA GLY A 63 -9.61 10.53 -9.39
C GLY A 63 -8.19 10.49 -8.81
N ASP A 64 -7.27 11.33 -9.30
CA ASP A 64 -5.93 11.50 -8.75
C ASP A 64 -5.92 12.55 -7.63
N ASP A 65 -5.03 12.42 -6.65
CA ASP A 65 -4.84 13.35 -5.54
C ASP A 65 -3.83 14.47 -5.86
N LYS A 66 -3.02 14.31 -6.90
CA LYS A 66 -1.94 15.25 -7.24
C LYS A 66 -2.46 16.49 -7.94
N ILE A 67 -2.29 17.64 -7.27
CA ILE A 67 -2.57 18.96 -7.82
C ILE A 67 -1.29 19.56 -8.38
N HIS A 68 -1.36 20.07 -9.60
CA HIS A 68 -0.25 20.71 -10.29
C HIS A 68 -0.56 22.18 -10.52
N LEU A 69 0.38 23.07 -10.17
CA LEU A 69 0.31 24.48 -10.54
C LEU A 69 1.05 24.67 -11.87
N VAL A 70 0.39 25.31 -12.83
CA VAL A 70 1.04 25.74 -14.09
C VAL A 70 1.83 27.00 -13.80
N GLN A 71 3.14 26.93 -13.96
CA GLN A 71 4.04 28.07 -13.84
C GLN A 71 5.17 27.97 -14.86
N GLU A 72 5.45 29.07 -15.57
CA GLU A 72 6.51 29.17 -16.59
C GLU A 72 6.33 28.12 -17.70
N GLY A 73 5.09 27.85 -18.09
CA GLY A 73 4.75 26.84 -19.09
C GLY A 73 5.00 25.39 -18.64
N ARG A 74 5.26 25.17 -17.35
CA ARG A 74 5.48 23.85 -16.76
C ARG A 74 4.41 23.52 -15.73
N ARG A 75 4.07 22.24 -15.60
CA ARG A 75 3.27 21.76 -14.48
C ARG A 75 4.18 21.43 -13.30
N ARG A 76 3.90 22.00 -12.14
CA ARG A 76 4.66 21.81 -10.91
C ARG A 76 3.76 21.15 -9.88
N TRP A 77 4.03 19.89 -9.57
CA TRP A 77 3.26 19.18 -8.55
C TRP A 77 3.43 19.82 -7.17
N ILE A 78 2.33 20.01 -6.44
CA ILE A 78 2.32 20.45 -5.05
C ILE A 78 2.30 19.20 -4.16
N ALA A 79 3.46 18.83 -3.61
CA ALA A 79 3.70 17.49 -3.08
C ALA A 79 3.24 17.26 -1.65
N ASP A 80 2.97 18.32 -0.88
CA ASP A 80 2.51 18.22 0.50
C ASP A 80 1.55 19.36 0.86
N THR A 81 0.66 19.13 1.83
CA THR A 81 -0.33 20.14 2.24
C THR A 81 0.29 21.38 2.87
N THR A 82 1.52 21.30 3.39
CA THR A 82 2.24 22.48 3.88
C THR A 82 2.64 23.42 2.74
N SER A 83 3.11 22.87 1.62
CA SER A 83 3.42 23.60 0.39
C SER A 83 2.16 24.15 -0.24
N LEU A 84 1.06 23.37 -0.24
CA LEU A 84 -0.25 23.85 -0.67
C LEU A 84 -0.72 25.07 0.14
N ARG A 85 -0.63 25.00 1.47
CA ARG A 85 -0.97 26.13 2.36
C ARG A 85 -0.07 27.34 2.11
N THR A 86 1.22 27.11 1.88
CA THR A 86 2.20 28.19 1.65
C THR A 86 1.94 28.90 0.32
N LEU A 87 1.60 28.15 -0.72
CA LEU A 87 1.24 28.71 -2.03
C LEU A 87 -0.13 29.39 -2.00
N SER A 88 -1.04 28.93 -1.14
CA SER A 88 -2.42 29.40 -1.04
C SER A 88 -3.09 29.58 -2.41
N PRO A 89 -3.07 28.55 -3.28
CA PRO A 89 -3.48 28.75 -4.66
C PRO A 89 -4.99 28.92 -4.76
N ASP A 90 -5.44 29.62 -5.81
CA ASP A 90 -6.86 29.85 -6.07
C ASP A 90 -7.51 28.58 -6.65
N PHE A 91 -8.22 27.85 -5.81
CA PHE A 91 -8.95 26.64 -6.20
C PHE A 91 -10.11 26.89 -7.16
N ALA A 92 -10.58 28.14 -7.33
CA ALA A 92 -11.53 28.46 -8.40
C ALA A 92 -10.92 28.24 -9.80
N ARG A 93 -9.58 28.16 -9.87
CA ARG A 93 -8.80 27.87 -11.09
C ARG A 93 -8.45 26.40 -11.24
N LEU A 94 -8.97 25.51 -10.37
CA LEU A 94 -8.76 24.08 -10.47
C LEU A 94 -9.55 23.49 -11.64
N ARG A 95 -8.83 23.05 -12.65
CA ARG A 95 -9.36 22.35 -13.81
C ARG A 95 -9.08 20.86 -13.70
N LYS A 96 -10.15 20.05 -13.83
CA LYS A 96 -10.03 18.60 -14.01
C LYS A 96 -9.68 18.34 -15.48
N VAL A 97 -8.63 17.55 -15.71
CA VAL A 97 -8.11 17.21 -17.04
C VAL A 97 -7.91 15.70 -17.17
N SER A 98 -7.76 15.20 -18.40
CA SER A 98 -7.31 13.83 -18.61
C SER A 98 -5.84 13.66 -18.22
N PHE A 99 -5.40 12.40 -18.11
CA PHE A 99 -3.99 12.11 -17.87
C PHE A 99 -3.12 12.60 -19.04
N GLU A 100 -3.55 12.35 -20.28
CA GLU A 100 -2.86 12.73 -21.51
C GLU A 100 -2.73 14.25 -21.63
N GLU A 101 -3.79 14.98 -21.28
CA GLU A 101 -3.78 16.44 -21.23
C GLU A 101 -2.75 16.96 -20.23
N LEU A 102 -2.76 16.46 -18.99
CA LEU A 102 -1.77 16.84 -17.98
C LEU A 102 -0.35 16.50 -18.44
N ASP A 103 -0.17 15.31 -19.02
CA ASP A 103 1.12 14.79 -19.44
C ASP A 103 1.73 15.55 -20.62
N SER A 104 0.91 16.20 -21.43
CA SER A 104 1.36 17.09 -22.51
C SER A 104 2.05 18.36 -21.99
N VAL A 105 1.81 18.75 -20.74
CA VAL A 105 2.46 19.91 -20.11
C VAL A 105 3.81 19.46 -19.53
N PRO A 106 4.94 20.09 -19.91
CA PRO A 106 6.25 19.73 -19.40
C PRO A 106 6.32 19.78 -17.87
N ALA A 107 6.94 18.76 -17.26
CA ALA A 107 7.17 18.74 -15.82
C ALA A 107 8.14 19.87 -15.40
N GLY A 108 7.85 20.51 -14.28
CA GLY A 108 8.74 21.42 -13.56
C GLY A 108 8.97 20.93 -12.14
N LYS A 109 9.97 21.51 -11.46
CA LYS A 109 10.33 21.10 -10.09
C LYS A 109 9.13 21.21 -9.15
N PRO A 110 8.78 20.16 -8.40
CA PRO A 110 7.62 20.17 -7.52
C PRO A 110 7.82 21.13 -6.34
N TYR A 111 6.72 21.66 -5.82
CA TYR A 111 6.70 22.38 -4.56
C TYR A 111 6.60 21.39 -3.41
N ARG A 112 7.60 21.40 -2.54
CA ARG A 112 7.71 20.49 -1.39
C ARG A 112 8.54 21.14 -0.29
N GLN A 113 8.26 20.78 0.94
CA GLN A 113 9.01 21.29 2.10
C GLN A 113 10.23 20.45 2.45
N LEU A 114 10.22 19.17 2.07
CA LEU A 114 11.19 18.19 2.54
C LEU A 114 11.94 17.52 1.37
N PRO A 115 13.17 17.04 1.62
CA PRO A 115 14.03 16.50 0.56
C PRO A 115 13.57 15.12 0.10
N LEU A 116 14.16 14.66 -1.02
CA LEU A 116 14.15 13.23 -1.32
C LEU A 116 15.30 12.62 -0.54
N ILE A 117 15.09 11.45 0.05
CA ILE A 117 16.13 10.72 0.75
C ILE A 117 16.38 9.40 0.03
N ARG A 118 17.61 8.91 0.10
CA ARG A 118 17.97 7.58 -0.40
C ARG A 118 18.30 6.68 0.76
N ASP A 119 17.71 5.49 0.78
CA ASP A 119 18.16 4.44 1.69
C ASP A 119 19.49 3.89 1.19
N ALA A 120 20.52 3.96 2.03
CA ALA A 120 21.85 3.46 1.69
C ALA A 120 21.89 1.92 1.55
N VAL A 121 20.98 1.21 2.22
CA VAL A 121 20.95 -0.26 2.22
C VAL A 121 20.22 -0.77 0.99
N SER A 122 18.97 -0.38 0.78
CA SER A 122 18.16 -0.86 -0.35
C SER A 122 18.36 -0.07 -1.65
N GLY A 123 18.97 1.12 -1.57
CA GLY A 123 19.10 2.04 -2.69
C GLY A 123 17.79 2.77 -3.06
N ARG A 124 16.67 2.48 -2.38
CA ARG A 124 15.35 3.07 -2.65
C ARG A 124 15.35 4.57 -2.39
N VAL A 125 14.61 5.29 -3.23
CA VAL A 125 14.41 6.75 -3.10
C VAL A 125 13.03 7.02 -2.53
N TYR A 126 12.98 7.90 -1.54
CA TYR A 126 11.75 8.29 -0.88
C TYR A 126 11.55 9.79 -0.97
N LEU A 127 10.32 10.21 -1.25
CA LEU A 127 9.88 11.57 -1.00
C LEU A 127 9.41 11.67 0.46
N LEU A 128 9.93 12.64 1.20
CA LEU A 128 9.37 13.03 2.48
C LEU A 128 8.27 14.07 2.27
N THR A 129 7.08 13.85 2.85
CA THR A 129 5.95 14.77 2.80
C THR A 129 5.55 15.22 4.20
N ARG A 130 5.10 16.48 4.31
CA ARG A 130 4.64 17.07 5.58
C ARG A 130 3.16 17.43 5.48
N GLU A 131 2.34 16.55 6.03
CA GLU A 131 0.90 16.74 6.06
C GLU A 131 0.41 17.55 7.26
N THR A 132 -0.61 18.38 7.03
CA THR A 132 -1.25 19.19 8.06
C THR A 132 -1.92 18.28 9.08
N GLY A 133 -1.68 18.51 10.36
CA GLY A 133 -2.18 17.67 11.45
C GLY A 133 -1.28 16.47 11.79
N GLN A 134 -0.26 16.15 10.98
CA GLN A 134 0.69 15.10 11.28
C GLN A 134 1.92 15.63 12.01
N ARG A 135 2.31 14.96 13.11
CA ARG A 135 3.48 15.34 13.92
C ARG A 135 4.80 15.03 13.22
N MET A 136 4.83 13.98 12.42
CA MET A 136 6.03 13.51 11.73
C MET A 136 5.83 13.47 10.21
N PRO A 137 6.88 13.75 9.41
CA PRO A 137 6.84 13.51 7.98
C PRO A 137 6.63 12.04 7.66
N ARG A 138 5.97 11.76 6.53
CA ARG A 138 5.86 10.41 5.98
C ARG A 138 6.83 10.21 4.83
N LYS A 139 7.19 8.96 4.56
CA LYS A 139 8.00 8.58 3.40
C LYS A 139 7.14 7.88 2.33
N HIS A 140 7.18 8.40 1.12
CA HIS A 140 6.60 7.75 -0.05
C HIS A 140 7.71 7.13 -0.87
N TRP A 141 7.69 5.80 -1.05
CA TRP A 141 8.62 5.15 -1.96
C TRP A 141 8.30 5.57 -3.39
N ILE A 142 9.28 6.09 -4.12
CA ILE A 142 9.20 6.30 -5.56
C ILE A 142 9.68 5.00 -6.22
N ASN A 143 8.74 4.19 -6.68
CA ASN A 143 8.99 2.82 -7.06
C ASN A 143 9.43 2.64 -8.51
N ASP A 144 9.42 3.70 -9.32
CA ASP A 144 9.83 3.65 -10.71
C ASP A 144 10.42 5.00 -11.21
N LEU A 145 11.25 4.92 -12.25
CA LEU A 145 11.96 6.07 -12.83
C LEU A 145 11.03 6.99 -13.64
N ASP A 146 9.95 6.44 -14.21
CA ASP A 146 8.96 7.22 -14.98
C ASP A 146 8.24 8.20 -14.05
N SER A 147 7.78 7.71 -12.90
CA SER A 147 7.20 8.51 -11.82
C SER A 147 8.16 9.55 -11.30
N PHE A 148 9.43 9.19 -11.06
CA PHE A 148 10.46 10.14 -10.63
C PHE A 148 10.59 11.32 -11.62
N THR A 149 10.74 11.02 -12.91
CA THR A 149 10.99 12.02 -13.95
C THR A 149 9.74 12.84 -14.24
N ARG A 150 8.58 12.20 -14.38
CA ARG A 150 7.32 12.87 -14.74
C ARG A 150 6.75 13.70 -13.60
N LEU A 151 7.14 13.46 -12.34
CA LEU A 151 6.85 14.36 -11.22
C LEU A 151 7.82 15.55 -11.13
N GLY A 152 8.78 15.64 -12.05
CA GLY A 152 9.73 16.75 -12.13
C GLY A 152 10.89 16.66 -11.14
N PHE A 153 11.17 15.46 -10.60
CA PHE A 153 12.34 15.22 -9.76
C PHE A 153 13.60 15.02 -10.61
N GLU A 154 14.71 15.49 -10.08
CA GLU A 154 16.06 15.29 -10.62
C GLU A 154 16.93 14.55 -9.61
N TRP A 155 17.95 13.83 -10.06
CA TRP A 155 18.87 13.12 -9.13
C TRP A 155 19.60 14.06 -8.17
N ASN A 156 19.84 15.31 -8.58
CA ASN A 156 20.41 16.34 -7.71
C ASN A 156 19.45 16.78 -6.59
N ASP A 157 18.16 16.45 -6.68
CA ASP A 157 17.18 16.71 -5.64
C ASP A 157 17.22 15.64 -4.51
N VAL A 158 17.91 14.52 -4.74
CA VAL A 158 18.10 13.43 -3.76
C VAL A 158 19.23 13.80 -2.82
N ALA A 159 18.90 13.95 -1.54
CA ALA A 159 19.87 14.27 -0.52
C ALA A 159 20.95 13.18 -0.46
N ALA A 160 22.21 13.59 -0.64
CA ALA A 160 23.36 12.69 -0.54
C ALA A 160 23.46 12.05 0.85
N VAL A 161 23.01 12.77 1.89
CA VAL A 161 22.91 12.30 3.26
C VAL A 161 21.49 12.56 3.75
N ALA A 162 20.79 11.50 4.15
CA ALA A 162 19.47 11.63 4.74
C ALA A 162 19.58 12.27 6.15
N PRO A 163 18.71 13.22 6.52
CA PRO A 163 18.74 13.84 7.84
C PRO A 163 18.43 12.86 8.98
N ALA A 164 17.78 11.74 8.65
CA ALA A 164 17.55 10.60 9.52
C ALA A 164 17.46 9.32 8.67
N PRO A 165 17.72 8.15 9.26
CA PRO A 165 17.46 6.87 8.61
C PRO A 165 16.00 6.75 8.14
N PRO A 166 15.74 6.16 6.94
CA PRO A 166 14.39 6.10 6.37
C PRO A 166 13.36 5.41 7.26
N ASP A 167 13.74 4.40 8.03
CA ASP A 167 12.89 3.64 8.97
C ASP A 167 12.29 4.50 10.09
N ARG A 168 12.86 5.70 10.35
CA ARG A 168 12.27 6.67 11.30
C ARG A 168 11.03 7.36 10.77
N PHE A 169 10.77 7.33 9.47
CA PHE A 169 9.61 7.99 8.88
C PHE A 169 8.51 6.95 8.63
N PRO A 170 7.26 7.19 9.07
CA PRO A 170 6.14 6.34 8.73
C PRO A 170 5.97 6.24 7.21
N ASP A 171 5.91 5.01 6.69
CA ASP A 171 5.45 4.75 5.32
C ASP A 171 4.11 5.40 4.97
N ALA A 172 4.04 5.82 3.72
CA ALA A 172 2.86 6.24 2.98
C ALA A 172 2.77 5.47 1.67
N PRO A 173 1.60 5.47 1.01
CA PRO A 173 1.44 4.82 -0.27
C PRO A 173 2.55 5.21 -1.24
N ALA A 174 3.03 4.22 -1.99
CA ALA A 174 4.06 4.45 -2.99
C ALA A 174 3.60 5.51 -4.00
N LEU A 175 4.54 6.33 -4.45
CA LEU A 175 4.27 7.46 -5.30
C LEU A 175 4.39 7.06 -6.76
N THR A 176 3.26 7.06 -7.46
CA THR A 176 3.20 6.87 -8.92
C THR A 176 2.76 8.15 -9.61
N TYR A 177 3.35 8.49 -10.75
CA TYR A 177 2.86 9.62 -11.55
C TYR A 177 1.51 9.31 -12.19
N ARG A 178 1.35 8.08 -12.71
CA ARG A 178 0.08 7.66 -13.29
C ARG A 178 -0.97 7.53 -12.19
N PRO A 179 -2.18 8.10 -12.38
CA PRO A 179 -3.32 7.83 -11.52
C PRO A 179 -3.54 6.33 -11.46
N VAL A 180 -3.71 5.81 -10.25
CA VAL A 180 -4.06 4.40 -10.09
C VAL A 180 -5.57 4.27 -10.07
N VAL A 181 -6.07 3.23 -10.74
CA VAL A 181 -7.50 2.93 -10.77
C VAL A 181 -7.99 2.63 -9.36
N LYS A 182 -8.97 3.42 -8.91
CA LYS A 182 -9.62 3.32 -7.59
C LYS A 182 -10.97 2.60 -7.63
N THR A 183 -11.33 2.05 -8.78
CA THR A 183 -12.54 1.24 -8.97
C THR A 183 -12.23 -0.24 -9.05
N THR A 184 -13.23 -1.06 -8.77
CA THR A 184 -13.11 -2.51 -8.83
C THR A 184 -12.85 -2.99 -10.27
N GLN A 185 -11.91 -3.90 -10.43
CA GLN A 185 -11.57 -4.60 -11.66
C GLN A 185 -11.47 -6.10 -11.40
N ALA A 186 -11.64 -6.91 -12.45
CA ALA A 186 -11.34 -8.32 -12.39
C ALA A 186 -9.82 -8.56 -12.40
N TRP A 187 -9.37 -9.53 -11.62
CA TRP A 187 -7.98 -9.97 -11.54
C TRP A 187 -7.94 -11.48 -11.54
N ASP A 188 -7.48 -12.07 -12.63
CA ASP A 188 -7.31 -13.51 -12.74
C ASP A 188 -6.05 -13.96 -12.01
N ARG A 189 -6.24 -14.79 -10.99
CA ARG A 189 -5.14 -15.40 -10.25
C ARG A 189 -5.45 -16.85 -9.94
N GLU A 190 -4.53 -17.74 -10.30
CA GLU A 190 -4.65 -19.18 -10.05
C GLU A 190 -5.97 -19.79 -10.61
N GLY A 191 -6.42 -19.27 -11.76
CA GLY A 191 -7.66 -19.71 -12.41
C GLY A 191 -8.94 -19.21 -11.74
N GLU A 192 -8.84 -18.24 -10.83
CA GLU A 192 -9.98 -17.60 -10.17
C GLU A 192 -10.02 -16.11 -10.50
N ALA A 193 -11.20 -15.62 -10.90
CA ALA A 193 -11.44 -14.21 -11.13
C ALA A 193 -11.75 -13.52 -9.79
N LEU A 194 -10.78 -12.75 -9.28
CA LEU A 194 -10.93 -11.95 -8.07
C LEU A 194 -11.34 -10.53 -8.43
N SER A 195 -12.09 -9.88 -7.54
CA SER A 195 -12.40 -8.45 -7.62
C SER A 195 -11.34 -7.66 -6.85
N VAL A 196 -10.59 -6.77 -7.51
CA VAL A 196 -9.54 -5.95 -6.88
C VAL A 196 -9.74 -4.47 -7.17
N VAL A 197 -9.20 -3.60 -6.32
CA VAL A 197 -8.96 -2.20 -6.68
C VAL A 197 -7.45 -2.00 -6.85
N PRO A 198 -6.96 -1.68 -8.06
CA PRO A 198 -5.52 -1.55 -8.32
C PRO A 198 -4.78 -0.58 -7.39
N ALA A 199 -5.45 0.48 -6.91
CA ALA A 199 -4.88 1.44 -5.96
C ALA A 199 -4.36 0.77 -4.67
N TRP A 200 -4.96 -0.35 -4.26
CA TRP A 200 -4.51 -1.07 -3.06
C TRP A 200 -3.12 -1.65 -3.20
N ARG A 201 -2.61 -1.88 -4.42
CA ARG A 201 -1.23 -2.35 -4.63
C ARG A 201 -0.20 -1.34 -4.14
N LEU A 202 -0.57 -0.06 -4.07
CA LEU A 202 0.26 1.00 -3.50
C LEU A 202 -0.01 1.23 -2.01
N GLN A 203 -1.10 0.68 -1.47
CA GLN A 203 -1.51 0.82 -0.07
C GLN A 203 -1.06 -0.35 0.80
N ALA A 204 -0.80 -1.52 0.20
CA ALA A 204 -0.36 -2.71 0.90
C ALA A 204 1.16 -2.90 0.81
N GLU A 205 1.79 -3.24 1.92
CA GLU A 205 3.24 -3.51 2.02
C GLU A 205 3.68 -4.65 1.09
N ASP A 206 2.86 -5.70 0.97
CA ASP A 206 3.17 -6.86 0.16
C ASP A 206 1.98 -7.44 -0.62
N GLU A 207 2.27 -8.50 -1.37
CA GLU A 207 1.29 -9.19 -2.22
C GLU A 207 0.26 -10.03 -1.45
N ARG A 208 0.57 -10.50 -0.24
CA ARG A 208 -0.39 -11.24 0.58
C ARG A 208 -1.44 -10.33 1.18
N LEU A 209 -1.05 -9.15 1.65
CA LEU A 209 -1.98 -8.13 2.12
C LEU A 209 -2.87 -7.64 0.96
N TYR A 210 -2.29 -7.45 -0.23
CA TYR A 210 -3.07 -7.11 -1.43
C TYR A 210 -4.06 -8.23 -1.83
N LEU A 211 -3.62 -9.49 -1.83
CA LEU A 211 -4.50 -10.63 -2.09
C LEU A 211 -5.60 -10.77 -1.03
N ALA A 212 -5.30 -10.47 0.24
CA ALA A 212 -6.29 -10.49 1.32
C ALA A 212 -7.42 -9.47 1.06
N LEU A 213 -7.10 -8.25 0.64
CA LEU A 213 -8.10 -7.26 0.20
C LEU A 213 -8.92 -7.75 -0.99
N ALA A 214 -8.28 -8.41 -1.97
CA ALA A 214 -8.95 -9.01 -3.12
C ALA A 214 -9.99 -10.05 -2.68
N LEU A 215 -9.65 -10.94 -1.74
CA LEU A 215 -10.58 -11.94 -1.21
C LEU A 215 -11.75 -11.27 -0.48
N SER A 216 -11.48 -10.27 0.37
CA SER A 216 -12.53 -9.51 1.05
C SER A 216 -13.51 -8.88 0.05
N ASN A 217 -12.99 -8.23 -0.99
CA ASN A 217 -13.78 -7.59 -2.03
C ASN A 217 -14.56 -8.59 -2.91
N THR A 218 -14.02 -9.77 -3.13
CA THR A 218 -14.64 -10.80 -3.97
C THR A 218 -15.81 -11.47 -3.24
N TYR A 219 -15.59 -11.90 -2.00
CA TYR A 219 -16.52 -12.77 -1.27
C TYR A 219 -17.36 -12.07 -0.21
N ASN A 220 -17.16 -10.77 0.04
CA ASN A 220 -18.02 -9.96 0.89
C ASN A 220 -18.60 -8.78 0.09
N GLN A 221 -19.85 -8.93 -0.37
CA GLN A 221 -20.55 -7.92 -1.17
C GLN A 221 -20.67 -6.58 -0.45
N GLU A 222 -21.01 -6.60 0.84
CA GLU A 222 -21.16 -5.38 1.63
C GLU A 222 -19.82 -4.65 1.77
N TRP A 223 -18.74 -5.39 2.03
CA TRP A 223 -17.39 -4.82 2.06
C TRP A 223 -17.04 -4.19 0.70
N ARG A 224 -17.34 -4.86 -0.41
CA ARG A 224 -17.12 -4.34 -1.76
C ARG A 224 -17.86 -3.03 -2.04
N GLU A 225 -19.09 -2.92 -1.56
CA GLU A 225 -19.95 -1.76 -1.84
C GLU A 225 -19.65 -0.58 -0.89
N GLN A 226 -19.33 -0.85 0.37
CA GLN A 226 -19.29 0.17 1.42
C GLN A 226 -17.89 0.51 1.91
N VAL A 227 -16.98 -0.47 1.91
CA VAL A 227 -15.64 -0.34 2.52
C VAL A 227 -14.59 -0.10 1.45
N ALA A 228 -14.58 -0.92 0.39
CA ALA A 228 -13.61 -0.86 -0.70
C ALA A 228 -13.41 0.54 -1.31
N PRO A 229 -14.48 1.26 -1.70
CA PRO A 229 -14.33 2.57 -2.33
C PRO A 229 -13.73 3.60 -1.37
N LYS A 230 -14.11 3.55 -0.08
CA LYS A 230 -13.58 4.45 0.95
C LYS A 230 -12.11 4.18 1.22
N LEU A 231 -11.71 2.91 1.36
CA LEU A 231 -10.31 2.52 1.55
C LEU A 231 -9.43 3.02 0.38
N ALA A 232 -9.89 2.79 -0.86
CA ALA A 232 -9.17 3.25 -2.05
C ALA A 232 -9.05 4.78 -2.11
N ALA A 233 -10.08 5.51 -1.66
CA ALA A 233 -10.07 6.97 -1.60
C ALA A 233 -9.18 7.52 -0.49
N GLN A 234 -9.16 6.89 0.68
CA GLN A 234 -8.45 7.38 1.87
C GLN A 234 -6.94 7.17 1.83
N GLY A 235 -6.42 6.26 1.00
CA GLY A 235 -4.96 6.06 0.93
C GLY A 235 -4.38 5.39 2.19
N THR A 236 -5.17 4.64 2.95
CA THR A 236 -4.71 3.97 4.18
C THR A 236 -3.58 3.01 3.86
N TRP A 237 -2.48 3.10 4.61
CA TRP A 237 -1.34 2.18 4.46
C TRP A 237 -1.56 0.91 5.28
N ILE A 238 -1.24 -0.24 4.73
CA ILE A 238 -1.50 -1.56 5.31
C ILE A 238 -0.17 -2.32 5.37
N GLU A 239 0.25 -2.70 6.57
CA GLU A 239 1.55 -3.32 6.80
C GLU A 239 1.50 -4.45 7.84
N TRP A 240 2.60 -5.17 7.94
CA TRP A 240 2.88 -6.11 9.02
C TRP A 240 3.62 -5.43 10.17
N GLY A 241 3.25 -5.75 11.41
CA GLY A 241 3.94 -5.28 12.60
C GLY A 241 3.89 -6.26 13.77
N ASP A 242 4.71 -6.01 14.78
CA ASP A 242 4.65 -6.74 16.03
C ASP A 242 3.58 -6.08 16.91
N LEU A 243 2.50 -6.80 17.18
CA LEU A 243 1.42 -6.37 18.07
C LEU A 243 1.40 -7.28 19.32
N PRO A 244 0.79 -6.83 20.43
CA PRO A 244 0.65 -7.68 21.62
C PRO A 244 0.01 -9.03 21.31
N GLU A 245 0.30 -10.02 22.16
CA GLU A 245 -0.31 -11.36 22.03
C GLU A 245 -1.84 -11.26 22.04
N GLY A 246 -2.49 -12.01 21.15
CA GLY A 246 -3.95 -12.00 20.99
C GLY A 246 -4.50 -10.88 20.10
N VAL A 247 -3.70 -9.85 19.78
CA VAL A 247 -4.12 -8.77 18.88
C VAL A 247 -3.83 -9.16 17.43
N GLY A 248 -4.88 -9.39 16.64
CA GLY A 248 -4.74 -9.78 15.23
C GLY A 248 -4.35 -8.61 14.32
N GLY A 249 -4.84 -7.42 14.62
CA GLY A 249 -4.54 -6.20 13.89
C GLY A 249 -4.82 -4.94 14.72
N LYS A 250 -4.49 -3.79 14.16
CA LYS A 250 -4.81 -2.50 14.73
C LYS A 250 -4.88 -1.42 13.65
N TYR A 251 -5.91 -0.59 13.69
CA TYR A 251 -5.89 0.71 13.02
C TYR A 251 -5.32 1.82 13.91
N ALA A 252 -4.45 2.65 13.34
CA ALA A 252 -3.86 3.83 13.98
C ALA A 252 -4.29 5.10 13.24
N THR A 253 -5.39 5.73 13.71
CA THR A 253 -6.02 6.89 13.07
C THR A 253 -5.04 8.03 12.78
N GLY A 254 -4.13 8.34 13.72
CA GLY A 254 -3.14 9.42 13.55
C GLY A 254 -2.10 9.18 12.45
N LEU A 255 -1.96 7.94 12.01
CA LEU A 255 -1.04 7.54 10.93
C LEU A 255 -1.79 7.12 9.65
N ASN A 256 -3.13 7.05 9.68
CA ASN A 256 -3.96 6.43 8.65
C ASN A 256 -3.37 5.09 8.19
N ARG A 257 -3.20 4.18 9.16
CA ARG A 257 -2.42 2.97 9.02
C ARG A 257 -3.12 1.79 9.68
N VAL A 258 -3.27 0.70 8.92
CA VAL A 258 -3.63 -0.61 9.42
C VAL A 258 -2.36 -1.45 9.57
N THR A 259 -2.19 -2.05 10.74
CA THR A 259 -1.08 -2.96 11.01
C THR A 259 -1.68 -4.32 11.36
N LEU A 260 -1.34 -5.36 10.60
CA LEU A 260 -1.64 -6.74 10.96
C LEU A 260 -0.48 -7.36 11.71
N ASN A 261 -0.80 -8.21 12.69
CA ASN A 261 0.22 -8.85 13.50
C ASN A 261 1.03 -9.86 12.65
N ARG A 262 2.37 -9.77 12.70
CA ARG A 262 3.27 -10.71 12.01
C ARG A 262 3.05 -12.17 12.38
N MET A 263 2.47 -12.45 13.55
CA MET A 263 2.09 -13.82 13.92
C MET A 263 1.06 -14.45 12.98
N LEU A 264 0.36 -13.66 12.16
CA LEU A 264 -0.58 -14.14 11.14
C LEU A 264 0.11 -14.52 9.82
N GLN A 265 1.39 -14.21 9.63
CA GLN A 265 2.11 -14.58 8.40
C GLN A 265 2.16 -16.10 8.16
N PRO A 266 2.12 -17.01 9.14
CA PRO A 266 1.97 -18.44 8.85
C PRO A 266 0.54 -18.88 8.46
N GLU A 267 -0.49 -18.03 8.64
CA GLU A 267 -1.90 -18.39 8.43
C GLU A 267 -2.34 -18.34 6.95
N THR A 268 -3.50 -18.89 6.63
CA THR A 268 -4.04 -18.80 5.27
C THR A 268 -4.44 -17.36 4.92
N THR A 269 -4.43 -17.01 3.62
CA THR A 269 -4.86 -15.67 3.18
C THR A 269 -6.31 -15.35 3.55
N GLY A 270 -7.17 -16.35 3.74
CA GLY A 270 -8.53 -16.14 4.24
C GLY A 270 -8.59 -15.66 5.69
N VAL A 271 -7.68 -16.13 6.56
CA VAL A 271 -7.55 -15.61 7.93
C VAL A 271 -7.10 -14.15 7.88
N ILE A 272 -6.07 -13.88 7.07
CA ILE A 272 -5.55 -12.52 6.85
C ILE A 272 -6.66 -11.59 6.33
N ALA A 273 -7.41 -12.01 5.32
CA ALA A 273 -8.53 -11.25 4.74
C ALA A 273 -9.59 -10.92 5.78
N THR A 274 -9.91 -11.87 6.66
CA THR A 274 -10.91 -11.68 7.70
C THR A 274 -10.49 -10.67 8.75
N VAL A 275 -9.26 -10.80 9.27
CA VAL A 275 -8.72 -9.84 10.24
C VAL A 275 -8.56 -8.47 9.58
N LEU A 276 -8.04 -8.42 8.35
CA LEU A 276 -7.88 -7.17 7.61
C LEU A 276 -9.21 -6.48 7.34
N SER A 277 -10.28 -7.22 7.00
CA SER A 277 -11.60 -6.65 6.81
C SER A 277 -12.12 -5.92 8.06
N HIS A 278 -11.84 -6.46 9.26
CA HIS A 278 -12.18 -5.83 10.53
C HIS A 278 -11.38 -4.53 10.71
N GLU A 279 -10.05 -4.57 10.58
CA GLU A 279 -9.21 -3.38 10.76
C GLU A 279 -9.46 -2.28 9.74
N VAL A 280 -9.77 -2.66 8.50
CA VAL A 280 -10.09 -1.70 7.44
C VAL A 280 -11.42 -1.01 7.72
N LEU A 281 -12.38 -1.66 8.39
CA LEU A 281 -13.62 -0.97 8.76
C LEU A 281 -13.31 0.23 9.67
N HIS A 282 -12.45 0.04 10.67
CA HIS A 282 -11.98 1.14 11.51
C HIS A 282 -11.32 2.26 10.70
N ALA A 283 -10.58 1.94 9.64
CA ALA A 283 -9.98 2.97 8.78
C ALA A 283 -11.02 3.85 8.08
N VAL A 284 -12.18 3.29 7.71
CA VAL A 284 -13.20 3.95 6.89
C VAL A 284 -14.42 4.45 7.68
N SER A 285 -14.43 4.24 8.99
CA SER A 285 -15.52 4.57 9.90
C SER A 285 -15.16 5.75 10.83
N GLU A 286 -16.19 6.32 11.46
CA GLU A 286 -16.02 7.34 12.50
C GLU A 286 -15.84 6.64 13.85
N HIS A 287 -14.80 7.03 14.60
CA HIS A 287 -14.54 6.48 15.92
C HIS A 287 -15.29 7.24 17.01
N GLY A 288 -15.88 6.49 17.95
CA GLY A 288 -16.46 7.03 19.17
C GLY A 288 -15.90 6.39 20.44
N THR A 289 -16.49 6.73 21.58
CA THR A 289 -16.18 6.10 22.88
C THR A 289 -17.44 5.45 23.47
N GLY A 290 -17.27 4.67 24.55
CA GLY A 290 -18.36 3.99 25.25
C GLY A 290 -19.20 3.11 24.34
N ALA A 291 -20.51 3.34 24.32
CA ALA A 291 -21.45 2.56 23.51
C ALA A 291 -21.22 2.71 22.00
N VAL A 292 -20.71 3.86 21.53
CA VAL A 292 -20.42 4.07 20.10
C VAL A 292 -19.23 3.21 19.67
N CYS A 293 -18.19 3.14 20.50
CA CYS A 293 -17.04 2.25 20.28
C CYS A 293 -17.49 0.78 20.23
N ILE A 294 -18.33 0.33 21.16
CA ILE A 294 -18.84 -1.05 21.13
C ILE A 294 -19.67 -1.32 19.87
N ALA A 295 -20.52 -0.39 19.44
CA ALA A 295 -21.28 -0.55 18.21
C ALA A 295 -20.38 -0.66 16.97
N GLU A 296 -19.32 0.15 16.91
CA GLU A 296 -18.31 0.10 15.86
C GLU A 296 -17.59 -1.26 15.83
N GLU A 297 -17.14 -1.75 16.98
CA GLU A 297 -16.49 -3.07 17.11
C GLU A 297 -17.44 -4.21 16.67
N VAL A 298 -18.73 -4.14 17.05
CA VAL A 298 -19.74 -5.09 16.60
C VAL A 298 -19.89 -5.08 15.08
N GLU A 299 -19.86 -3.91 14.46
CA GLU A 299 -19.88 -3.79 13.01
C GLU A 299 -18.61 -4.40 12.38
N ALA A 300 -17.43 -4.09 12.94
CA ALA A 300 -16.13 -4.59 12.46
C ALA A 300 -16.03 -6.11 12.53
N PHE A 301 -16.43 -6.71 13.65
CA PHE A 301 -16.56 -8.15 13.76
C PHE A 301 -17.61 -8.74 12.83
N GLY A 302 -18.71 -8.02 12.61
CA GLY A 302 -19.75 -8.44 11.67
C GLY A 302 -19.21 -8.53 10.24
N VAL A 303 -18.45 -7.52 9.83
CA VAL A 303 -17.75 -7.48 8.54
C VAL A 303 -16.73 -8.62 8.43
N GLY A 304 -15.93 -8.87 9.47
CA GLY A 304 -15.03 -10.03 9.53
C GLY A 304 -15.77 -11.36 9.39
N ALA A 305 -16.86 -11.57 10.15
CA ALA A 305 -17.68 -12.77 10.09
C ALA A 305 -18.28 -13.00 8.69
N ARG A 306 -18.77 -11.93 8.04
CA ARG A 306 -19.30 -12.00 6.66
C ARG A 306 -18.22 -12.36 5.66
N THR A 307 -17.03 -11.76 5.77
CA THR A 307 -15.86 -12.14 4.96
C THR A 307 -15.54 -13.62 5.14
N TRP A 308 -15.30 -14.10 6.37
CA TRP A 308 -14.97 -15.51 6.62
C TRP A 308 -16.07 -16.48 6.15
N SER A 309 -17.34 -16.13 6.37
CA SER A 309 -18.47 -16.94 5.95
C SER A 309 -18.55 -17.07 4.43
N GLY A 310 -18.21 -16.03 3.67
CA GLY A 310 -18.26 -16.01 2.21
C GLY A 310 -17.10 -16.73 1.53
N LEU A 311 -15.98 -16.98 2.23
CA LEU A 311 -14.80 -17.59 1.64
C LEU A 311 -15.02 -19.06 1.22
N PRO A 312 -14.54 -19.47 0.03
CA PRO A 312 -14.36 -20.87 -0.34
C PRO A 312 -13.47 -21.65 0.65
N ALA A 313 -13.69 -22.96 0.78
CA ALA A 313 -12.96 -23.81 1.71
C ALA A 313 -11.43 -23.77 1.52
N LYS A 314 -10.93 -23.63 0.28
CA LYS A 314 -9.50 -23.54 -0.03
C LYS A 314 -8.79 -22.34 0.63
N TRP A 315 -9.54 -21.28 0.96
CA TRP A 315 -9.00 -20.09 1.61
C TRP A 315 -9.09 -20.17 3.14
N LYS A 316 -9.82 -21.15 3.68
CA LYS A 316 -10.02 -21.33 5.12
C LYS A 316 -8.86 -22.11 5.75
N SER A 317 -8.72 -21.92 7.05
CA SER A 317 -7.67 -22.51 7.88
C SER A 317 -8.31 -23.42 8.92
N THR A 318 -7.63 -24.50 9.28
CA THR A 318 -8.03 -25.39 10.39
C THR A 318 -7.24 -25.10 11.68
N THR A 319 -6.40 -24.07 11.68
CA THR A 319 -5.61 -23.62 12.84
C THR A 319 -6.50 -23.08 13.96
N ALA A 320 -5.88 -22.68 15.09
CA ALA A 320 -6.61 -22.03 16.17
C ALA A 320 -7.32 -20.74 15.73
N TRP A 321 -6.68 -19.94 14.85
CA TRP A 321 -7.30 -18.76 14.26
C TRP A 321 -8.51 -19.12 13.40
N GLY A 322 -8.38 -20.08 12.49
CA GLY A 322 -9.49 -20.52 11.65
C GLY A 322 -10.70 -21.00 12.46
N ARG A 323 -10.47 -21.81 13.51
CA ARG A 323 -11.55 -22.26 14.42
C ARG A 323 -12.20 -21.12 15.20
N SER A 324 -11.43 -20.10 15.57
CA SER A 324 -11.94 -18.91 16.24
C SER A 324 -12.83 -18.09 15.30
N LEU A 325 -12.46 -17.99 14.02
CA LEU A 325 -13.29 -17.34 13.00
C LEU A 325 -14.58 -18.14 12.69
N ASP A 326 -14.53 -19.48 12.75
CA ASP A 326 -15.75 -20.29 12.69
C ASP A 326 -16.68 -20.03 13.89
N GLN A 327 -16.11 -19.84 15.08
CA GLN A 327 -16.88 -19.45 16.26
C GLN A 327 -17.49 -18.07 16.11
N LEU A 328 -16.74 -17.10 15.57
CA LEU A 328 -17.24 -15.76 15.27
C LEU A 328 -18.45 -15.81 14.32
N VAL A 329 -18.39 -16.62 13.26
CA VAL A 329 -19.52 -16.81 12.34
C VAL A 329 -20.74 -17.40 13.05
N ARG A 330 -20.55 -18.34 13.98
CA ARG A 330 -21.67 -18.90 14.78
C ARG A 330 -22.32 -17.82 15.65
N VAL A 331 -21.52 -17.01 16.33
CA VAL A 331 -21.99 -15.90 17.19
C VAL A 331 -22.76 -14.85 16.38
N TRP A 332 -22.22 -14.47 15.21
CA TRP A 332 -22.85 -13.52 14.30
C TRP A 332 -24.21 -14.04 13.78
N ARG A 333 -24.26 -15.28 13.29
CA ARG A 333 -25.52 -15.89 12.80
C ARG A 333 -26.58 -16.07 13.90
N ALA A 334 -26.15 -16.23 15.16
CA ALA A 334 -27.04 -16.30 16.31
C ALA A 334 -27.58 -14.92 16.75
N GLY A 335 -27.12 -13.81 16.14
CA GLY A 335 -27.52 -12.46 16.56
C GLY A 335 -26.98 -12.08 17.94
N THR A 336 -25.88 -12.68 18.37
CA THR A 336 -25.30 -12.50 19.72
C THR A 336 -23.96 -11.76 19.71
N LEU A 337 -23.63 -11.10 18.60
CA LEU A 337 -22.34 -10.45 18.40
C LEU A 337 -22.11 -9.28 19.36
N GLU A 338 -23.15 -8.48 19.63
CA GLU A 338 -23.07 -7.39 20.62
C GLU A 338 -22.67 -7.91 22.00
N ARG A 339 -23.33 -8.97 22.48
CA ARG A 339 -22.97 -9.60 23.75
C ARG A 339 -21.55 -10.16 23.74
N TYR A 340 -21.12 -10.73 22.62
CA TYR A 340 -19.77 -11.27 22.48
C TYR A 340 -18.72 -10.16 22.61
N VAL A 341 -18.88 -9.05 21.89
CA VAL A 341 -17.97 -7.90 21.93
C VAL A 341 -18.00 -7.20 23.29
N ALA A 342 -19.18 -6.92 23.83
CA ALA A 342 -19.34 -6.21 25.09
C ALA A 342 -18.78 -6.96 26.31
N ASN A 343 -18.63 -8.29 26.22
CA ASN A 343 -18.10 -9.13 27.30
C ASN A 343 -16.59 -9.39 27.21
N GLU A 344 -15.93 -8.96 26.14
CA GLU A 344 -14.48 -9.14 25.96
C GLU A 344 -13.72 -8.04 26.71
N PRO A 345 -12.91 -8.37 27.72
CA PRO A 345 -12.23 -7.37 28.56
C PRO A 345 -11.39 -6.36 27.78
N ALA A 346 -10.77 -6.78 26.67
CA ALA A 346 -9.97 -5.88 25.83
C ALA A 346 -10.80 -4.70 25.28
N TYR A 347 -12.03 -4.97 24.82
CA TYR A 347 -12.92 -3.93 24.29
C TYR A 347 -13.56 -3.09 25.39
N GLN A 348 -13.83 -3.69 26.56
CA GLN A 348 -14.24 -2.91 27.73
C GLN A 348 -13.16 -1.90 28.11
N GLU A 349 -11.88 -2.28 28.11
CA GLU A 349 -10.79 -1.36 28.39
C GLU A 349 -10.61 -0.30 27.30
N GLN A 350 -10.65 -0.70 26.03
CA GLN A 350 -10.50 0.20 24.88
C GLN A 350 -11.62 1.23 24.79
N CYS A 351 -12.88 0.79 24.94
CA CYS A 351 -14.05 1.65 24.75
C CYS A 351 -14.41 2.49 25.99
N ASN A 352 -13.87 2.19 27.18
CA ASN A 352 -14.10 3.01 28.38
C ASN A 352 -13.12 4.18 28.55
N ARG A 353 -12.18 4.35 27.60
CA ARG A 353 -11.27 5.50 27.52
C ARG A 353 -11.86 6.57 26.62
#